data_AF-A0A8C9F385-F1
#
_entry.id   AF-A0A8C9F385-F1
#
_cell.length_a   1.000
_cell.length_b   1.000
_cell.length_c   1.000
_cell.angle_alpha   90.00
_cell.angle_beta   90.00
_cell.angle_gamma   90.00
#
_symmetry.space_group_name_H-M   'P 1'
#
loop_
_entity.id
_entity.type
_entity.pdbx_description
1 polymer ?
#
loop_
_entity_poly.entity_id
_entity_poly.type
_entity_poly.pdbx_seq_one_letter_code
_entity_poly.pdbx_strand_id
1 'polypeptide(L)'
;MLFIVITVLQFSAFIGMISFMPKYLEQQFGKSASDAIFLIGVYNIPIICLGYFFGGLFMKKFKINTYQAAHIACWLTFLDYLLYFIAFWTICDTSPVAGLTVSYEGIDQLSYTENTLLADCNRDCDCTLKVWDPVCANNGITYVSSCLAGCKASIGTGKSVVFENCTCVAASAFSFQNASAILSYLF
;
A
#
# COMPACT_ATOMS: atom_id res chain seq x y z
N MET A 1 32.92 1.84 20.42
CA MET A 1 32.48 2.66 19.27
C MET A 1 31.57 1.90 18.32
N LEU A 2 31.98 0.76 17.73
CA LEU A 2 31.17 0.02 16.76
C LEU A 2 29.72 -0.29 17.24
N PHE A 3 29.58 -0.79 18.48
CA PHE A 3 28.27 -1.09 19.08
C PHE A 3 27.34 0.14 19.14
N ILE A 4 27.88 1.30 19.53
CA ILE A 4 27.11 2.55 19.65
C ILE A 4 26.64 3.01 18.26
N VAL A 5 27.52 2.97 17.26
CA VAL A 5 27.17 3.34 15.88
C VAL A 5 26.05 2.45 15.34
N ILE A 6 26.17 1.13 15.53
CA ILE A 6 25.14 0.17 15.08
C ILE A 6 23.80 0.45 15.78
N THR A 7 23.80 0.65 17.10
CA THR A 7 22.56 0.92 17.83
C THR A 7 21.89 2.22 17.38
N VAL A 8 22.66 3.28 17.16
CA VAL A 8 22.12 4.57 16.71
C VAL A 8 21.47 4.43 15.32
N LEU A 9 22.14 3.74 14.40
CA LEU A 9 21.60 3.49 13.05
C LEU A 9 20.31 2.67 13.10
N GLN A 10 20.28 1.59 13.89
CA GLN A 10 19.09 0.73 14.03
C GLN A 10 17.90 1.47 14.64
N PHE A 11 18.11 2.23 15.73
CA PHE A 11 17.03 3.00 16.35
C PHE A 11 16.49 4.10 15.43
N SER A 12 17.38 4.76 14.69
CA SER A 12 16.99 5.80 13.73
C SER A 12 16.11 5.22 12.60
N ALA A 13 16.50 4.07 12.05
CA ALA A 13 15.74 3.37 11.02
C ALA A 13 14.36 2.90 11.54
N PHE A 14 14.31 2.36 12.76
CA PHE A 14 13.07 1.90 13.39
C PHE A 14 12.04 3.02 13.57
N ILE A 15 12.49 4.19 14.05
CA ILE A 15 11.62 5.37 14.22
C ILE A 15 11.06 5.83 12.87
N GLY A 16 11.89 5.83 11.82
CA GLY A 16 11.47 6.15 10.46
C GLY A 16 10.38 5.19 9.96
N MET A 17 10.61 3.88 10.11
CA MET A 17 9.64 2.86 9.70
C MET A 17 8.30 3.04 10.39
N ILE A 18 8.27 3.16 11.73
CA ILE A 18 7.01 3.31 12.47
C ILE A 18 6.26 4.60 12.10
N SER A 19 6.99 5.68 11.83
CA SER A 19 6.36 6.98 11.54
C SER A 19 5.71 7.01 10.15
N PHE A 20 6.35 6.41 9.15
CA PHE A 20 5.89 6.49 7.76
C PHE A 20 5.03 5.29 7.32
N MET A 21 5.19 4.12 7.94
CA MET A 21 4.45 2.91 7.56
C MET A 21 2.91 3.08 7.63
N PRO A 22 2.31 3.67 8.68
CA PRO A 22 0.86 3.84 8.72
C PRO A 22 0.36 4.74 7.59
N LYS A 23 1.11 5.79 7.26
CA LYS A 23 0.75 6.71 6.18
C LYS A 23 0.89 6.03 4.81
N TYR A 24 1.93 5.23 4.63
CA TYR A 24 2.09 4.41 3.43
C TYR A 24 0.91 3.45 3.25
N LEU A 25 0.50 2.77 4.31
CA LEU A 25 -0.66 1.87 4.27
C LEU A 25 -1.97 2.60 3.98
N GLU A 26 -2.17 3.78 4.55
CA GLU A 26 -3.34 4.63 4.28
C GLU A 26 -3.41 5.03 2.80
N GLN A 27 -2.28 5.44 2.20
CA GLN A 27 -2.25 5.91 0.82
C GLN A 27 -2.29 4.78 -0.22
N GLN A 28 -1.64 3.64 0.05
CA GLN A 28 -1.56 2.53 -0.89
C GLN A 28 -2.76 1.59 -0.82
N PHE A 29 -3.27 1.32 0.39
CA PHE A 29 -4.34 0.35 0.60
C PHE A 29 -5.68 1.01 0.94
N GLY A 30 -5.74 2.35 0.99
CA GLY A 30 -6.97 3.05 1.35
C GLY A 30 -7.52 2.63 2.71
N LYS A 31 -6.69 2.11 3.62
CA LYS A 31 -7.16 1.76 4.97
C LYS A 31 -7.23 2.99 5.84
N SER A 32 -8.19 3.01 6.78
CA SER A 32 -8.22 4.07 7.78
C SER A 32 -6.92 4.04 8.60
N ALA A 33 -6.38 5.21 8.95
CA ALA A 33 -5.15 5.30 9.74
C ALA A 33 -5.28 4.52 11.07
N SER A 34 -6.47 4.52 11.68
CA SER A 34 -6.75 3.76 12.91
C SER A 34 -6.68 2.26 12.72
N ASP A 35 -7.25 1.73 11.63
CA ASP A 35 -7.25 0.28 11.37
C ASP A 35 -5.82 -0.21 11.03
N ALA A 36 -5.08 0.59 10.25
CA ALA A 36 -3.68 0.28 9.91
C ALA A 36 -2.81 0.24 11.17
N ILE A 37 -2.91 1.25 12.05
CA ILE A 37 -2.16 1.29 13.32
C ILE A 37 -2.54 0.12 14.22
N PHE A 38 -3.83 -0.22 14.30
CA PHE A 38 -4.29 -1.35 15.11
C PHE A 38 -3.71 -2.68 14.60
N LEU A 39 -3.75 -2.92 13.29
CA LEU A 39 -3.23 -4.15 12.69
C LEU A 39 -1.70 -4.27 12.84
N ILE A 40 -0.98 -3.15 12.59
CA ILE A 40 0.47 -3.06 12.84
C ILE A 40 0.76 -3.39 14.30
N GLY A 41 0.02 -2.81 15.25
CA GLY A 41 0.20 -3.05 16.68
C GLY A 41 -0.01 -4.52 17.07
N VAL A 42 -1.13 -5.12 16.65
CA VAL A 42 -1.49 -6.51 16.96
C VAL A 42 -0.47 -7.50 16.41
N TYR A 43 0.07 -7.26 15.21
CA TYR A 43 1.07 -8.14 14.61
C TYR A 43 2.48 -7.92 15.19
N ASN A 44 2.92 -6.67 15.37
CA ASN A 44 4.29 -6.38 15.77
C ASN A 44 4.55 -6.61 17.27
N ILE A 45 3.60 -6.28 18.15
CA ILE A 45 3.81 -6.39 19.61
C ILE A 45 4.21 -7.82 20.03
N PRO A 46 3.48 -8.89 19.63
CA PRO A 46 3.86 -10.25 19.99
C PRO A 46 5.25 -10.65 19.48
N ILE A 47 5.59 -10.27 18.24
CA ILE A 47 6.88 -10.58 17.62
C ILE A 47 8.01 -9.91 18.38
N ILE A 48 7.85 -8.64 18.74
CA ILE A 48 8.83 -7.89 19.52
C ILE A 48 9.01 -8.52 20.91
N CYS A 49 7.91 -8.84 21.60
CA CYS A 49 7.96 -9.49 22.92
C CYS A 49 8.70 -10.83 22.87
N LEU A 50 8.41 -11.68 21.88
CA LEU A 50 9.10 -12.95 21.68
C LEU A 50 10.59 -12.73 21.38
N GLY A 51 10.93 -11.76 20.53
CA GLY A 51 12.31 -11.41 20.20
C GLY A 51 13.12 -10.98 21.43
N TYR A 52 12.57 -10.11 22.28
CA TYR A 52 13.23 -9.70 23.52
C TYR A 52 13.39 -10.86 24.49
N PHE A 53 12.36 -11.69 24.65
CA PHE A 53 12.42 -12.85 25.54
C PHE A 53 13.49 -13.85 25.11
N PHE A 54 13.48 -14.26 23.84
CA PHE A 54 14.47 -15.19 23.30
C PHE A 54 15.87 -14.58 23.21
N GLY A 55 16.00 -13.31 22.87
CA GLY A 55 17.28 -12.60 22.86
C GLY A 55 17.91 -12.53 24.25
N GLY A 56 17.11 -12.24 25.28
CA GLY A 56 17.55 -12.26 26.68
C GLY A 56 17.98 -13.66 27.15
N LEU A 57 17.20 -14.69 26.83
CA LEU A 57 17.55 -16.08 27.13
C LEU A 57 18.82 -16.52 26.42
N PHE A 58 18.98 -16.14 25.16
CA PHE A 58 20.17 -16.46 24.35
C PHE A 58 21.43 -15.85 24.98
N MET A 59 21.41 -14.56 25.32
CA MET A 59 22.53 -13.90 26.00
C MET A 59 22.83 -14.52 27.36
N LYS A 60 21.80 -14.88 28.14
CA LYS A 60 21.95 -15.50 29.46
C LYS A 60 22.54 -16.91 29.39
N LYS A 61 22.11 -17.74 28.44
CA LYS A 61 22.53 -19.14 28.34
C LYS A 61 23.95 -19.28 27.80
N PHE A 62 24.33 -18.45 26.83
CA PHE A 62 25.63 -18.54 26.15
C PHE A 62 26.72 -17.64 26.75
N LYS A 63 26.40 -16.82 27.75
CA LYS A 63 27.34 -15.89 28.44
C LYS A 63 28.24 -15.14 27.45
N ILE A 64 27.60 -14.55 26.44
CA ILE A 64 28.28 -13.95 25.29
C ILE A 64 29.00 -12.67 25.72
N ASN A 65 30.26 -12.50 25.31
CA ASN A 65 31.02 -11.28 25.55
C ASN A 65 30.52 -10.13 24.66
N THR A 66 30.66 -8.88 25.09
CA THR A 66 30.20 -7.69 24.34
C THR A 66 30.78 -7.61 22.92
N TYR A 67 32.03 -8.05 22.73
CA TYR A 67 32.65 -8.13 21.41
C TYR A 67 31.98 -9.17 20.50
N GLN A 68 31.67 -10.36 21.03
CA GLN A 68 30.97 -11.41 20.30
C GLN A 68 29.52 -11.01 19.97
N ALA A 69 28.84 -10.34 20.91
CA ALA A 69 27.50 -9.81 20.71
C ALA A 69 27.45 -8.77 19.58
N ALA A 70 28.45 -7.87 19.53
CA ALA A 70 28.55 -6.88 18.45
C ALA A 70 28.73 -7.54 17.06
N HIS A 71 29.52 -8.61 16.99
CA HIS A 71 29.71 -9.35 15.73
C HIS A 71 28.42 -10.05 15.29
N ILE A 72 27.71 -10.72 16.21
CA ILE A 72 26.42 -11.36 15.94
C ILE A 72 25.38 -10.32 15.47
N ALA A 73 25.32 -9.15 16.13
CA ALA A 73 24.42 -8.07 15.74
C ALA A 73 24.72 -7.53 14.33
N CYS A 74 25.99 -7.45 13.96
CA CYS A 74 26.40 -7.06 12.60
C CYS A 74 25.90 -8.06 11.56
N TRP A 75 26.11 -9.37 11.79
CA TRP A 75 25.62 -10.42 10.88
C TRP A 75 24.11 -10.46 10.77
N LEU A 76 23.39 -10.29 11.88
CA LEU A 76 21.92 -10.22 11.88
C LEU A 76 21.41 -9.02 11.09
N THR A 77 22.05 -7.85 11.24
CA THR A 77 21.67 -6.64 10.48
C THR A 77 21.92 -6.82 8.99
N PHE A 78 23.04 -7.45 8.61
CA PHE A 78 23.32 -7.77 7.22
C PHE A 78 22.30 -8.75 6.62
N LEU A 79 21.92 -9.78 7.38
CA LEU A 79 20.90 -10.75 6.96
C LEU A 79 19.53 -10.09 6.80
N ASP A 80 19.14 -9.21 7.72
CA ASP A 80 17.90 -8.44 7.65
C ASP A 80 17.84 -7.59 6.38
N TYR A 81 18.90 -6.84 6.07
CA TYR A 81 19.00 -6.06 4.84
C TYR A 81 18.90 -6.93 3.58
N LEU A 82 19.55 -8.10 3.57
CA LEU A 82 19.47 -9.04 2.45
C LEU A 82 18.05 -9.57 2.26
N LEU A 83 17.34 -9.90 3.35
CA LEU A 83 15.94 -10.35 3.30
C LEU A 83 15.02 -9.25 2.78
N TYR A 84 15.18 -8.00 3.23
CA TYR A 84 14.43 -6.87 2.68
C TYR A 84 14.73 -6.64 1.19
N PHE A 85 15.98 -6.79 0.77
CA PHE A 85 16.36 -6.68 -0.63
C PHE A 85 15.71 -7.77 -1.49
N ILE A 86 15.64 -9.01 -0.99
CA ILE A 86 14.94 -10.10 -1.68
C ILE A 86 13.43 -9.83 -1.69
N ALA A 87 12.86 -9.35 -0.57
CA ALA A 87 11.45 -9.01 -0.49
C ALA A 87 11.05 -7.92 -1.49
N PHE A 88 11.95 -6.97 -1.78
CA PHE A 88 11.73 -5.97 -2.82
C PHE A 88 11.51 -6.60 -4.21
N TRP A 89 12.21 -7.69 -4.51
CA TRP A 89 11.98 -8.44 -5.76
C TRP A 89 10.67 -9.23 -5.78
N THR A 90 10.08 -9.49 -4.60
CA THR A 90 8.79 -10.17 -4.48
C THR A 90 7.60 -9.21 -4.41
N ILE A 91 7.83 -7.89 -4.49
CA ILE A 91 6.76 -6.89 -4.55
C ILE A 91 5.94 -7.16 -5.83
N CYS A 92 4.66 -7.47 -5.64
CA CYS A 92 3.69 -7.65 -6.71
C CYS A 92 3.48 -6.36 -7.49
N ASP A 93 3.00 -6.51 -8.73
CA ASP A 93 2.62 -5.37 -9.57
C ASP A 93 1.63 -4.46 -8.84
N THR A 94 1.89 -3.16 -8.88
CA THR A 94 0.99 -2.13 -8.37
C THR A 94 -0.37 -2.25 -9.04
N SER A 95 -1.47 -2.14 -8.29
CA SER A 95 -2.82 -2.20 -8.87
C SER A 95 -2.97 -1.14 -9.99
N PRO A 96 -3.48 -1.52 -11.18
CA PRO A 96 -3.57 -0.61 -12.31
C PRO A 96 -4.59 0.49 -12.02
N VAL A 97 -4.09 1.72 -11.89
CA VAL A 97 -4.88 2.95 -11.75
C VAL A 97 -5.03 3.64 -13.11
N ALA A 98 -6.28 3.81 -13.56
CA ALA A 98 -6.64 4.49 -14.81
C ALA A 98 -6.12 5.93 -14.83
N GLY A 99 -5.45 6.30 -15.92
CA GLY A 99 -4.87 7.63 -16.15
C GLY A 99 -3.56 7.91 -15.43
N LEU A 100 -3.05 6.98 -14.60
CA LEU A 100 -1.77 7.08 -13.89
C LEU A 100 -0.79 5.96 -14.27
N THR A 101 -1.28 4.72 -14.38
CA THR A 101 -0.45 3.54 -14.70
C THR A 101 -0.95 2.81 -15.94
N VAL A 102 -2.25 2.84 -16.21
CA VAL A 102 -2.89 2.28 -17.41
C VAL A 102 -3.79 3.31 -18.06
N SER A 103 -3.99 3.22 -19.38
CA SER A 103 -5.00 4.01 -20.08
C SER A 103 -6.41 3.59 -19.65
N TYR A 104 -7.40 4.43 -19.91
CA TYR A 104 -8.82 4.09 -19.73
C TYR A 104 -9.26 2.88 -20.57
N GLU A 105 -8.51 2.52 -21.60
CA GLU A 105 -8.73 1.35 -22.46
C GLU A 105 -8.02 0.08 -21.95
N GLY A 106 -7.27 0.17 -20.85
CA GLY A 106 -6.53 -0.96 -20.26
C GLY A 106 -5.19 -1.27 -20.94
N ILE A 107 -4.64 -0.31 -21.70
CA ILE A 107 -3.33 -0.42 -22.36
C ILE A 107 -2.30 0.30 -21.49
N ASP A 108 -1.14 -0.33 -21.26
CA ASP A 108 -0.01 0.30 -20.58
C ASP A 108 0.40 1.58 -21.31
N GLN A 109 0.05 2.74 -20.77
CA GLN A 109 0.42 4.04 -21.34
C GLN A 109 1.47 4.73 -20.49
N LEU A 110 2.70 4.76 -21.01
CA LEU A 110 3.88 5.45 -20.47
C LEU A 110 3.84 6.99 -20.62
N SER A 111 2.66 7.62 -20.69
CA SER A 111 2.55 9.07 -20.95
C SER A 111 2.11 9.84 -19.70
N TYR A 112 3.06 10.49 -19.02
CA TYR A 112 2.81 11.38 -17.88
C TYR A 112 2.32 12.76 -18.35
N THR A 113 1.15 12.84 -18.97
CA THR A 113 0.53 14.13 -19.34
C THR A 113 -0.68 14.38 -18.43
N GLU A 114 -0.80 15.56 -17.81
CA GLU A 114 -1.90 15.90 -16.86
C GLU A 114 -3.33 15.66 -17.40
N ASN A 115 -3.51 15.56 -18.71
CA ASN A 115 -4.81 15.29 -19.35
C ASN A 115 -5.16 13.80 -19.42
N THR A 116 -4.35 12.88 -18.90
CA THR A 116 -4.62 11.42 -18.94
C THR A 116 -5.72 10.96 -18.02
N LEU A 117 -6.12 11.80 -17.04
CA LEU A 117 -7.24 11.53 -16.15
C LEU A 117 -8.60 11.79 -16.82
N LEU A 118 -8.65 12.58 -17.90
CA LEU A 118 -9.86 12.89 -18.65
C LEU A 118 -9.90 12.06 -19.95
N ALA A 119 -10.99 11.34 -20.12
CA ALA A 119 -11.29 10.53 -21.30
C ALA A 119 -12.68 10.91 -21.85
N ASP A 120 -12.97 10.58 -23.10
CA ASP A 120 -14.26 10.95 -23.72
C ASP A 120 -15.46 10.42 -22.91
N CYS A 121 -15.29 9.33 -22.16
CA CYS A 121 -16.33 8.74 -21.31
C CYS A 121 -16.63 9.53 -20.02
N ASN A 122 -15.70 10.37 -19.52
CA ASN A 122 -15.89 11.19 -18.32
C ASN A 122 -15.92 12.71 -18.59
N ARG A 123 -15.72 13.14 -19.84
CA ARG A 123 -15.79 14.55 -20.25
C ARG A 123 -17.14 15.22 -19.99
N ASP A 124 -18.22 14.45 -19.98
CA ASP A 124 -19.57 14.96 -19.67
C ASP A 124 -19.76 15.27 -18.18
N CYS A 125 -18.81 14.88 -17.34
CA CYS A 125 -18.80 15.15 -15.90
C CYS A 125 -17.72 16.19 -15.60
N ASP A 126 -18.09 17.34 -15.02
CA ASP A 126 -17.15 18.38 -14.57
C ASP A 126 -16.40 17.92 -13.30
N CYS A 127 -15.64 16.83 -13.44
CA CYS A 127 -15.00 16.14 -12.32
C CYS A 127 -13.82 16.95 -11.79
N THR A 128 -13.76 17.10 -10.47
CA THR A 128 -12.59 17.70 -9.82
C THR A 128 -11.41 16.73 -9.82
N LEU A 129 -10.32 17.10 -10.47
CA LEU A 129 -9.07 16.30 -10.53
C LEU A 129 -8.30 16.24 -9.21
N LYS A 130 -8.68 17.04 -8.21
CA LYS A 130 -8.02 17.13 -6.90
C LYS A 130 -8.57 16.15 -5.86
N VAL A 131 -9.65 15.44 -6.15
CA VAL A 131 -10.29 14.51 -5.21
C VAL A 131 -9.77 13.09 -5.44
N TRP A 132 -9.19 12.50 -4.39
CA TRP A 132 -8.71 11.12 -4.39
C TRP A 132 -9.69 10.24 -3.59
N ASP A 133 -10.53 9.49 -4.30
CA ASP A 133 -11.52 8.58 -3.72
C ASP A 133 -11.61 7.30 -4.56
N PRO A 134 -10.60 6.41 -4.46
CA PRO A 134 -10.42 5.34 -5.44
C PRO A 134 -11.60 4.37 -5.45
N VAL A 135 -12.04 4.01 -6.65
CA VAL A 135 -13.06 2.97 -6.88
C VAL A 135 -12.50 1.86 -7.75
N CYS A 136 -12.74 0.62 -7.34
CA CYS A 136 -12.32 -0.58 -8.06
C CYS A 136 -13.50 -1.04 -8.92
N ALA A 137 -13.30 -1.06 -10.23
CA ALA A 137 -14.32 -1.51 -11.17
C ALA A 137 -14.19 -3.02 -11.44
N ASN A 138 -15.28 -3.64 -11.89
CA ASN A 138 -15.32 -5.07 -12.21
C ASN A 138 -14.35 -5.50 -13.33
N ASN A 139 -13.77 -4.54 -14.09
CA ASN A 139 -12.74 -4.79 -15.09
C ASN A 139 -11.32 -4.92 -14.48
N GLY A 140 -11.18 -4.85 -13.15
CA GLY A 140 -9.90 -4.97 -12.46
C GLY A 140 -9.07 -3.68 -12.45
N ILE A 141 -9.61 -2.58 -12.98
CA ILE A 141 -8.95 -1.26 -13.03
C ILE A 141 -9.48 -0.39 -11.88
N THR A 142 -8.57 0.31 -11.21
CA THR A 142 -8.90 1.30 -10.18
C THR A 142 -8.99 2.69 -10.81
N TYR A 143 -10.05 3.44 -10.52
CA TYR A 143 -10.23 4.82 -10.97
C TYR A 143 -10.06 5.77 -9.80
N VAL A 144 -9.48 6.95 -10.05
CA VAL A 144 -9.15 7.95 -9.00
C VAL A 144 -10.39 8.47 -8.26
N SER A 145 -11.56 8.49 -8.90
CA SER A 145 -12.85 8.78 -8.28
C SER A 145 -14.00 8.11 -9.02
N SER A 146 -15.15 7.98 -8.36
CA SER A 146 -16.41 7.54 -8.99
C SER A 146 -16.85 8.43 -10.16
N CYS A 147 -16.54 9.73 -10.10
CA CYS A 147 -16.79 10.70 -11.17
C CYS A 147 -15.90 10.42 -12.39
N LEU A 148 -14.61 10.17 -12.16
CA LEU A 148 -13.66 9.87 -13.24
C LEU A 148 -13.92 8.49 -13.88
N ALA A 149 -14.56 7.57 -13.14
CA ALA A 149 -15.12 6.32 -13.68
C ALA A 149 -16.43 6.52 -14.49
N GLY A 150 -17.00 7.73 -14.50
CA GLY A 150 -18.22 8.08 -15.22
C GLY A 150 -19.50 7.50 -14.62
N CYS A 151 -19.50 7.19 -13.32
CA CYS A 151 -20.66 6.61 -12.63
C CYS A 151 -21.73 7.67 -12.33
N LYS A 152 -23.01 7.35 -12.60
CA LYS A 152 -24.15 8.28 -12.42
C LYS A 152 -25.05 7.95 -11.24
N ALA A 153 -24.94 6.73 -10.70
CA ALA A 153 -25.75 6.27 -9.58
C ALA A 153 -24.86 5.62 -8.51
N SER A 154 -25.30 5.71 -7.26
CA SER A 154 -24.70 5.01 -6.13
C SER A 154 -25.79 4.35 -5.29
N ILE A 155 -25.55 3.11 -4.90
CA ILE A 155 -26.44 2.31 -4.05
C ILE A 155 -25.68 1.93 -2.80
N GLY A 156 -26.30 2.16 -1.64
CA GLY A 156 -25.75 1.85 -0.33
C GLY A 156 -25.35 3.09 0.47
N THR A 157 -25.04 2.87 1.74
CA THR A 157 -24.65 3.93 2.69
C THR A 157 -23.43 3.50 3.48
N GLY A 158 -22.44 4.39 3.64
CA GLY A 158 -21.26 4.14 4.45
C GLY A 158 -20.22 3.29 3.72
N LYS A 159 -19.87 2.12 4.28
CA LYS A 159 -18.73 1.30 3.83
C LYS A 159 -19.03 0.38 2.64
N SER A 160 -20.29 0.23 2.22
CA SER A 160 -20.72 -0.68 1.14
C SER A 160 -21.43 0.07 0.01
N VAL A 161 -20.79 1.12 -0.50
CA VAL A 161 -21.32 1.90 -1.64
C VAL A 161 -20.89 1.22 -2.94
N VAL A 162 -21.87 0.84 -3.74
CA VAL A 162 -21.68 0.32 -5.10
C VAL A 162 -22.11 1.44 -6.05
N PHE A 163 -21.20 1.80 -6.94
CA PHE A 163 -21.46 2.76 -8.02
C PHE A 163 -21.92 2.02 -9.26
N GLU A 164 -22.99 2.52 -9.87
CA GLU A 164 -23.62 1.93 -11.05
C GLU A 164 -23.63 2.91 -12.22
N ASN A 165 -23.79 2.35 -13.42
CA ASN A 165 -23.87 3.08 -14.68
C ASN A 165 -22.60 3.90 -14.95
N CYS A 166 -21.45 3.21 -14.83
CA CYS A 166 -20.12 3.80 -15.04
C CYS A 166 -19.73 3.70 -16.52
N THR A 167 -19.75 4.83 -17.23
CA THR A 167 -19.48 4.90 -18.68
C THR A 167 -18.06 4.51 -19.04
N CYS A 168 -17.07 4.88 -18.23
CA CYS A 168 -15.66 4.57 -18.49
C CYS A 168 -15.28 3.12 -18.20
N VAL A 169 -16.07 2.42 -17.38
CA VAL A 169 -15.90 0.98 -17.13
C VAL A 169 -16.46 0.18 -18.31
N ALA A 170 -17.63 0.59 -18.82
CA ALA A 170 -18.29 -0.04 -19.96
C ALA A 170 -17.53 0.14 -21.30
N ALA A 171 -16.76 1.22 -21.44
CA ALA A 171 -15.97 1.53 -22.63
C ALA A 171 -14.67 0.70 -22.76
N SER A 172 -14.27 -0.01 -21.70
CA SER A 172 -13.08 -0.86 -21.74
C SER A 172 -13.32 -2.13 -22.58
N ALA A 173 -12.29 -2.60 -23.30
CA ALA A 173 -12.38 -3.73 -24.25
C ALA A 173 -12.79 -5.08 -23.60
N PHE A 174 -12.82 -5.15 -22.26
CA PHE A 174 -13.29 -6.27 -21.47
C PHE A 174 -14.71 -5.99 -20.94
N SER A 175 -15.69 -5.93 -21.84
CA SER A 175 -17.09 -5.63 -21.51
C SER A 175 -17.74 -6.80 -20.75
N PHE A 176 -17.96 -6.62 -19.44
CA PHE A 176 -19.00 -7.34 -18.70
C PHE A 176 -20.26 -6.47 -18.70
N GLN A 177 -21.41 -7.08 -18.99
CA GLN A 177 -22.72 -6.41 -19.18
C GLN A 177 -23.22 -5.59 -17.97
N ASN A 178 -22.52 -5.63 -16.82
CA ASN A 178 -22.81 -4.82 -15.64
C ASN A 178 -21.58 -3.98 -15.26
N ALA A 179 -21.57 -2.72 -15.69
CA ALA A 179 -20.54 -1.74 -15.37
C ALA A 179 -20.76 -1.16 -13.96
N SER A 180 -20.28 -1.91 -12.97
CA SER A 180 -20.32 -1.55 -11.55
C SER A 180 -18.90 -1.32 -11.02
N ALA A 181 -18.78 -0.41 -10.06
CA ALA A 181 -17.56 -0.18 -9.30
C ALA A 181 -17.85 -0.15 -7.81
N ILE A 182 -16.91 -0.63 -6.99
CA ILE A 182 -17.01 -0.67 -5.54
C ILE A 182 -15.95 0.27 -4.97
N LEU A 183 -16.28 0.93 -3.87
CA LEU A 183 -15.33 1.79 -3.15
C LEU A 183 -14.09 1.00 -2.69
N SER A 184 -12.89 1.43 -3.08
CA SER A 184 -11.64 0.64 -2.90
C SER A 184 -11.15 0.51 -1.46
N TYR A 185 -11.73 1.25 -0.50
CA TYR A 185 -11.45 1.12 0.94
C TYR A 185 -11.81 -0.28 1.51
N LEU A 186 -12.38 -1.17 0.68
CA LEU A 186 -12.90 -2.49 1.05
C LEU A 186 -11.97 -3.69 0.75
N PHE A 187 -10.73 -3.50 0.32
CA PHE A 187 -9.68 -4.53 0.37
C PHE A 187 -8.71 -4.28 1.51
#